data_AF-A0A9D4Q7E0-F1
#
_entry.id   AF-A0A9D4Q7E0-F1
#
_cell.length_a   1.000
_cell.length_b   1.000
_cell.length_c   1.000
_cell.angle_alpha   90.00
_cell.angle_beta   90.00
_cell.angle_gamma   90.00
#
_symmetry.space_group_name_H-M   'P 1'
#
loop_
_entity.id
_entity.type
_entity.pdbx_description
1 polymer ?
#
loop_
_entity_poly.entity_id
_entity_poly.type
_entity_poly.pdbx_seq_one_letter_code
_entity_poly.pdbx_strand_id
1 'polypeptide(L)'
;MTINVPGLLAIIFFYVIILVVGIWAGRKTNAPRRGTLSVSVGEQSNIMLAGRNIGLFVGVFTMTATWVGGGYINGTAEIVYRDGLAWCQAPFGYALSLLIGGYLFAVKMRKAGYKTMLDPFQQHFGARMGCLLFLPALCGEVFWSAAILAALGATVEVIMDFERTESVVASACIALFYTFTGGLYSVAYTDVIQLLAIFFGLWLSVPFAMFHEAVGPISYPMNDFVGSVEWKDFGTYWDSMLLLMMGGVPWQVYFQRVLSSRTAEGAELLSYMASFGCLFMAIPPVIIGAVAKAANLTQAGYTKAFPLTGDATSLTLPLVLQYLTPGFVSAMGLGAVSAAVMSSSDSSILSAASMFAWNIYKLGIRQNNSSQ
;
A
#
# COMPACT_ATOMS: atom_id res chain seq x y z
N MET A 1 19.21 4.25 -23.37
CA MET A 1 17.85 4.26 -23.92
C MET A 1 17.50 2.95 -24.60
N THR A 2 17.24 1.92 -23.81
CA THR A 2 16.64 0.67 -24.27
C THR A 2 15.42 0.42 -23.39
N ILE A 3 14.25 0.84 -23.87
CA ILE A 3 12.98 0.63 -23.16
C ILE A 3 12.80 -0.89 -22.97
N ASN A 4 12.47 -1.31 -21.76
CA ASN A 4 12.12 -2.70 -21.49
C ASN A 4 10.71 -2.98 -22.04
N VAL A 5 10.63 -3.27 -23.34
CA VAL A 5 9.37 -3.53 -24.05
C VAL A 5 8.54 -4.64 -23.38
N PRO A 6 9.12 -5.79 -22.96
CA PRO A 6 8.39 -6.80 -22.19
C PRO A 6 7.81 -6.26 -20.88
N GLY A 7 8.59 -5.49 -20.11
CA GLY A 7 8.15 -4.88 -18.86
C GLY A 7 7.02 -3.88 -19.06
N LEU A 8 7.12 -3.02 -20.08
CA LEU A 8 6.08 -2.07 -20.44
C LEU A 8 4.77 -2.77 -20.86
N LEU A 9 4.87 -3.80 -21.71
CA LEU A 9 3.70 -4.58 -22.13
C LEU A 9 3.02 -5.27 -20.95
N ALA A 10 3.79 -5.79 -19.98
CA ALA A 10 3.22 -6.37 -18.77
C ALA A 10 2.52 -5.33 -17.90
N ILE A 11 3.11 -4.15 -17.69
CA ILE A 11 2.45 -3.07 -16.96
C ILE A 11 1.13 -2.68 -17.62
N ILE A 12 1.14 -2.45 -18.93
CA ILE A 12 -0.07 -2.09 -19.69
C ILE A 12 -1.12 -3.21 -19.56
N PHE A 13 -0.72 -4.46 -19.71
CA PHE A 13 -1.62 -5.61 -19.56
C PHE A 13 -2.22 -5.69 -18.15
N PHE A 14 -1.40 -5.54 -17.10
CA PHE A 14 -1.88 -5.50 -15.72
C PHE A 14 -2.85 -4.35 -15.48
N TYR A 15 -2.55 -3.15 -16.00
CA TYR A 15 -3.42 -1.99 -15.87
C TYR A 15 -4.75 -2.19 -16.57
N VAL A 16 -4.75 -2.78 -17.77
CA VAL A 16 -5.98 -3.12 -18.50
C VAL A 16 -6.80 -4.15 -17.72
N ILE A 17 -6.19 -5.19 -17.16
CA ILE A 17 -6.90 -6.18 -16.32
C ILE A 17 -7.53 -5.51 -15.10
N ILE A 18 -6.75 -4.71 -14.36
CA ILE A 18 -7.22 -4.01 -13.16
C ILE A 18 -8.40 -3.10 -13.51
N LEU A 19 -8.27 -2.34 -14.60
CA LEU A 19 -9.32 -1.42 -15.06
C LEU A 19 -10.58 -2.18 -15.50
N VAL A 20 -10.44 -3.27 -16.25
CA VAL A 20 -11.57 -4.11 -16.69
C VAL A 20 -12.29 -4.74 -15.50
N VAL A 21 -11.55 -5.33 -14.56
CA VAL A 21 -12.11 -5.91 -13.33
C VAL A 21 -12.78 -4.83 -12.49
N GLY A 22 -12.14 -3.66 -12.38
CA GLY A 22 -12.68 -2.54 -11.62
C GLY A 22 -13.99 -2.01 -12.18
N ILE A 23 -14.06 -1.78 -13.50
CA ILE A 23 -15.29 -1.38 -14.19
C ILE A 23 -16.37 -2.47 -14.07
N TRP A 24 -16.00 -3.74 -14.23
CA TRP A 24 -16.94 -4.86 -14.11
C TRP A 24 -17.53 -4.96 -12.70
N ALA A 25 -16.68 -4.90 -11.67
CA ALA A 25 -17.09 -4.94 -10.27
C ALA A 25 -17.96 -3.72 -9.95
N GLY A 26 -17.53 -2.52 -10.35
CA GLY A 26 -18.28 -1.27 -10.18
C GLY A 26 -19.68 -1.35 -10.81
N ARG A 27 -19.80 -1.85 -12.04
CA ARG A 27 -21.09 -2.03 -12.74
C ARG A 27 -22.00 -3.07 -12.09
N LYS A 28 -21.43 -4.15 -11.54
CA LYS A 28 -22.20 -5.20 -10.85
C LYS A 28 -22.83 -4.68 -9.55
N THR A 29 -22.16 -3.78 -8.86
CA THR A 29 -22.71 -3.09 -7.67
C THR A 29 -23.58 -1.88 -8.00
N ASN A 30 -23.35 -1.22 -9.13
CA ASN A 30 -24.15 -0.09 -9.64
C ASN A 30 -25.28 -0.52 -10.59
N ALA A 31 -25.66 -1.81 -10.62
CA ALA A 31 -26.84 -2.25 -11.36
C ALA A 31 -28.05 -1.40 -10.89
N PRO A 32 -28.71 -0.66 -11.80
CA PRO A 32 -29.50 0.49 -11.42
C PRO A 32 -30.74 0.07 -10.62
N ARG A 33 -30.78 0.42 -9.33
CA ARG A 33 -32.07 0.72 -8.70
C ARG A 33 -32.54 2.04 -9.31
N ARG A 34 -33.34 1.91 -10.37
CA ARG A 34 -34.00 3.00 -11.10
C ARG A 34 -34.59 4.02 -10.12
N GLY A 35 -34.09 5.25 -10.20
CA GLY A 35 -34.81 6.46 -9.79
C GLY A 35 -34.50 6.99 -8.39
N THR A 36 -33.45 7.80 -8.25
CA THR A 36 -33.51 9.14 -7.60
C THR A 36 -32.14 9.81 -7.67
N LEU A 37 -32.09 11.04 -8.17
CA LEU A 37 -30.88 11.88 -8.26
C LEU A 37 -30.47 12.49 -6.91
N SER A 38 -30.95 11.91 -5.81
CA SER A 38 -30.68 12.31 -4.44
C SER A 38 -30.07 11.11 -3.72
N VAL A 39 -28.73 11.07 -3.65
CA VAL A 39 -28.02 10.02 -2.90
C VAL A 39 -28.46 10.09 -1.44
N SER A 40 -29.27 9.13 -1.00
CA SER A 40 -29.84 9.12 0.35
C SER A 40 -28.77 8.82 1.40
N VAL A 41 -29.04 9.16 2.68
CA VAL A 41 -28.12 8.97 3.82
C VAL A 41 -27.59 7.54 3.95
N GLY A 42 -28.40 6.54 3.58
CA GLY A 42 -28.00 5.12 3.57
C GLY A 42 -27.11 4.74 2.40
N GLU A 43 -27.20 5.45 1.28
CA GLU A 43 -26.54 5.10 0.02
C GLU A 43 -25.07 5.56 -0.01
N GLN A 44 -24.76 6.76 0.49
CA GLN A 44 -23.37 7.17 0.74
C GLN A 44 -22.66 6.26 1.74
N SER A 45 -23.37 5.89 2.82
CA SER A 45 -22.87 4.96 3.83
C SER A 45 -22.62 3.56 3.27
N ASN A 46 -23.48 3.10 2.35
CA ASN A 46 -23.34 1.82 1.67
C ASN A 46 -22.16 1.82 0.70
N ILE A 47 -21.89 2.93 0.02
CA ILE A 47 -20.72 3.07 -0.86
C ILE A 47 -19.42 3.11 -0.02
N MET A 48 -19.40 3.85 1.09
CA MET A 48 -18.20 4.00 1.94
C MET A 48 -17.83 2.76 2.76
N LEU A 49 -18.80 1.90 3.10
CA LEU A 49 -18.59 0.72 3.94
C LEU A 49 -18.86 -0.59 3.21
N ALA A 50 -19.02 -0.55 1.88
CA ALA A 50 -19.42 -1.70 1.07
C ALA A 50 -20.61 -2.46 1.69
N GLY A 51 -21.62 -1.71 2.17
CA GLY A 51 -22.81 -2.25 2.85
C GLY A 51 -22.53 -3.15 4.06
N ARG A 52 -21.33 -3.08 4.66
CA ARG A 52 -20.86 -3.98 5.73
C ARG A 52 -20.95 -5.46 5.36
N ASN A 53 -20.79 -5.78 4.08
CA ASN A 53 -21.03 -7.12 3.57
C ASN A 53 -19.74 -7.83 3.12
N ILE A 54 -18.57 -7.26 3.42
CA ILE A 54 -17.29 -7.88 3.09
C ILE A 54 -17.12 -9.14 3.94
N GLY A 55 -17.00 -10.29 3.28
CA GLY A 55 -16.71 -11.57 3.92
C GLY A 55 -15.26 -11.64 4.40
N LEU A 56 -14.98 -12.53 5.36
CA LEU A 56 -13.66 -12.67 5.98
C LEU A 56 -12.53 -12.81 4.96
N PHE A 57 -12.71 -13.65 3.93
CA PHE A 57 -11.70 -13.87 2.89
C PHE A 57 -11.32 -12.59 2.15
N VAL A 58 -12.29 -11.92 1.52
CA VAL A 58 -12.05 -10.65 0.80
C VAL A 58 -11.52 -9.58 1.75
N GLY A 59 -12.04 -9.55 2.98
CA GLY A 59 -11.54 -8.67 4.02
C GLY A 59 -10.03 -8.84 4.23
N VAL A 60 -9.57 -10.07 4.51
CA VAL A 60 -8.16 -10.31 4.87
C VAL A 60 -7.25 -9.89 3.72
N PHE A 61 -7.59 -10.27 2.49
CA PHE A 61 -6.82 -9.89 1.32
C PHE A 61 -6.79 -8.37 1.12
N THR A 62 -7.93 -7.69 1.22
CA THR A 62 -7.98 -6.22 1.06
C THR A 62 -7.22 -5.49 2.17
N MET A 63 -7.32 -5.98 3.42
CA MET A 63 -6.60 -5.41 4.53
C MET A 63 -5.09 -5.64 4.40
N THR A 64 -4.63 -6.83 4.02
CA THR A 64 -3.21 -7.06 3.73
C THR A 64 -2.72 -6.23 2.55
N ALA A 65 -3.46 -6.19 1.43
CA ALA A 65 -3.11 -5.43 0.22
C ALA A 65 -2.92 -3.94 0.50
N THR A 66 -3.77 -3.38 1.36
CA THR A 66 -3.70 -1.98 1.76
C THR A 66 -2.33 -1.62 2.34
N TRP A 67 -1.79 -2.47 3.21
CA TRP A 67 -0.53 -2.23 3.91
C TRP A 67 0.69 -2.69 3.11
N VAL A 68 0.54 -3.79 2.37
CA VAL A 68 1.56 -4.33 1.46
C VAL A 68 1.53 -3.55 0.14
N GLY A 69 1.76 -2.24 0.25
CA GLY A 69 1.80 -1.32 -0.87
C GLY A 69 3.16 -1.20 -1.54
N GLY A 70 3.21 -0.41 -2.61
CA GLY A 70 4.47 -0.11 -3.30
C GLY A 70 5.53 0.54 -2.41
N GLY A 71 5.12 1.49 -1.56
CA GLY A 71 6.03 2.11 -0.57
C GLY A 71 6.55 1.12 0.46
N TYR A 72 5.72 0.17 0.89
CA TYR A 72 6.10 -0.89 1.82
C TYR A 72 7.11 -1.86 1.19
N ILE A 73 6.81 -2.37 0.00
CA ILE A 73 7.64 -3.35 -0.72
C ILE A 73 8.96 -2.71 -1.15
N ASN A 74 8.90 -1.56 -1.83
CA ASN A 74 10.09 -0.88 -2.34
C ASN A 74 10.95 -0.34 -1.19
N GLY A 75 10.34 0.30 -0.18
CA GLY A 75 11.04 0.82 0.99
C GLY A 75 11.70 -0.28 1.83
N THR A 76 11.07 -1.47 1.94
CA THR A 76 11.67 -2.63 2.61
C THR A 76 12.96 -3.05 1.92
N ALA A 77 12.94 -3.21 0.60
CA ALA A 77 14.13 -3.59 -0.16
C ALA A 77 15.22 -2.50 -0.13
N GLU A 78 14.82 -1.24 -0.24
CA GLU A 78 15.72 -0.08 -0.16
C GLU A 78 16.44 -0.01 1.19
N ILE A 79 15.73 -0.12 2.31
CA ILE A 79 16.34 -0.05 3.64
C ILE A 79 17.25 -1.26 3.89
N VAL A 80 16.85 -2.47 3.48
CA VAL A 80 17.73 -3.65 3.63
C VAL A 80 19.02 -3.49 2.81
N TYR A 81 18.95 -2.91 1.61
CA TYR A 81 20.13 -2.60 0.82
C TYR A 81 21.04 -1.57 1.49
N ARG A 82 20.47 -0.43 1.92
CA ARG A 82 21.21 0.72 2.44
C ARG A 82 21.72 0.51 3.87
N ASP A 83 20.81 0.18 4.79
CA ASP A 83 21.06 0.20 6.23
C ASP A 83 21.02 -1.20 6.88
N GLY A 84 20.45 -2.19 6.18
CA GLY A 84 20.35 -3.58 6.63
C GLY A 84 19.01 -3.94 7.29
N LEU A 85 18.82 -5.24 7.55
CA LEU A 85 17.60 -5.82 8.11
C LEU A 85 17.28 -5.27 9.49
N ALA A 86 18.29 -4.94 10.30
CA ALA A 86 18.11 -4.37 11.62
C ALA A 86 17.34 -3.04 11.56
N TRP A 87 17.60 -2.22 10.54
CA TRP A 87 16.88 -0.96 10.31
C TRP A 87 15.55 -1.13 9.57
N CYS A 88 15.27 -2.32 9.04
CA CYS A 88 14.03 -2.64 8.33
C CYS A 88 12.86 -2.88 9.30
N GLN A 89 12.45 -1.82 10.00
CA GLN A 89 11.42 -1.89 11.04
C GLN A 89 9.99 -1.89 10.49
N ALA A 90 9.76 -1.34 9.28
CA ALA A 90 8.41 -1.14 8.73
C ALA A 90 7.55 -2.42 8.71
N PRO A 91 8.05 -3.60 8.28
CA PRO A 91 7.28 -4.84 8.37
C PRO A 91 6.80 -5.20 9.77
N PHE A 92 7.68 -5.08 10.76
CA PHE A 92 7.37 -5.42 12.15
C PHE A 92 6.47 -4.37 12.80
N GLY A 93 6.75 -3.08 12.58
CA GLY A 93 5.98 -1.97 13.12
C GLY A 93 4.52 -2.00 12.64
N TYR A 94 4.29 -2.18 11.34
CA TYR A 94 2.94 -2.26 10.79
C TYR A 94 2.19 -3.54 11.19
N ALA A 95 2.88 -4.68 11.23
CA ALA A 95 2.28 -5.91 11.75
C ALA A 95 1.83 -5.75 13.20
N LEU A 96 2.65 -5.14 14.04
CA LEU A 96 2.32 -4.88 15.44
C LEU A 96 1.20 -3.83 15.58
N SER A 97 1.20 -2.82 14.71
CA SER A 97 0.12 -1.84 14.63
C SER A 97 -1.24 -2.50 14.35
N LEU A 98 -1.29 -3.43 13.40
CA LEU A 98 -2.49 -4.21 13.07
C LEU A 98 -2.93 -5.11 14.23
N LEU A 99 -2.00 -5.74 14.96
CA LEU A 99 -2.34 -6.52 16.16
C LEU A 99 -2.96 -5.65 17.25
N ILE A 100 -2.32 -4.52 17.56
CA ILE A 100 -2.77 -3.58 18.60
C ILE A 100 -4.10 -2.94 18.21
N GLY A 101 -4.23 -2.50 16.96
CA GLY A 101 -5.46 -1.96 16.40
C GLY A 101 -6.61 -2.97 16.42
N GLY A 102 -6.32 -4.24 16.13
CA GLY A 102 -7.27 -5.35 16.18
C GLY A 102 -7.79 -5.56 17.60
N TYR A 103 -6.86 -5.78 18.53
CA TYR A 103 -7.16 -6.11 19.92
C TYR A 103 -7.86 -4.97 20.67
N LEU A 104 -7.38 -3.73 20.54
CA LEU A 104 -7.86 -2.62 21.36
C LEU A 104 -9.08 -1.91 20.77
N PHE A 105 -9.14 -1.77 19.44
CA PHE A 105 -10.06 -0.84 18.79
C PHE A 105 -11.05 -1.49 17.82
N ALA A 106 -10.69 -2.57 17.11
CA ALA A 106 -11.51 -3.11 16.02
C ALA A 106 -12.94 -3.46 16.46
N VAL A 107 -13.07 -4.25 17.54
CA VAL A 107 -14.36 -4.68 18.09
C VAL A 107 -15.17 -3.49 18.58
N LYS A 108 -14.55 -2.57 19.34
CA LYS A 108 -15.23 -1.39 19.92
C LYS A 108 -15.78 -0.48 18.83
N MET A 109 -14.94 -0.15 17.84
CA MET A 109 -15.29 0.71 16.73
C MET A 109 -16.41 0.11 15.89
N ARG A 110 -16.36 -1.21 15.64
CA ARG A 110 -17.37 -1.90 14.85
C ARG A 110 -18.71 -2.06 15.57
N LYS A 111 -18.70 -2.33 16.88
CA LYS A 111 -19.92 -2.45 17.71
C LYS A 111 -20.64 -1.11 17.87
N ALA A 112 -19.90 -0.01 18.03
CA ALA A 112 -20.46 1.34 18.08
C ALA A 112 -21.06 1.81 16.76
N GLY A 113 -20.83 1.07 15.67
CA GLY A 113 -21.45 1.37 14.37
C GLY A 113 -20.87 2.59 13.68
N TYR A 114 -19.65 3.00 14.02
CA TYR A 114 -18.94 4.12 13.39
C TYR A 114 -18.72 3.91 11.89
N LYS A 115 -18.45 5.02 11.19
CA LYS A 115 -18.17 5.07 9.76
C LYS A 115 -16.75 5.53 9.47
N THR A 116 -16.18 6.33 10.36
CA THR A 116 -14.79 6.79 10.27
C THR A 116 -14.11 6.69 11.63
N MET A 117 -12.78 6.75 11.61
CA MET A 117 -11.97 6.79 12.82
C MET A 117 -12.17 8.06 13.65
N LEU A 118 -12.70 9.13 13.04
CA LEU A 118 -12.92 10.43 13.68
C LEU A 118 -14.26 10.49 14.43
N ASP A 119 -15.19 9.57 14.14
CA ASP A 119 -16.53 9.57 14.72
C ASP A 119 -16.56 9.55 16.27
N PRO A 120 -15.76 8.72 16.98
CA PRO A 120 -15.75 8.72 18.44
C PRO A 120 -15.33 10.07 19.02
N PHE A 121 -14.31 10.70 18.44
CA PHE A 121 -13.81 12.00 18.87
C PHE A 121 -14.82 13.10 18.57
N GLN A 122 -15.48 13.04 17.41
CA GLN A 122 -16.48 14.00 17.02
C GLN A 122 -17.76 13.90 17.87
N GLN A 123 -18.12 12.70 18.35
CA GLN A 123 -19.21 12.51 19.30
C GLN A 123 -18.86 13.05 20.69
N HIS A 124 -17.63 12.85 21.15
CA HIS A 124 -17.23 13.24 22.50
C HIS A 124 -16.87 14.73 22.62
N PHE A 125 -16.12 15.28 21.65
CA PHE A 125 -15.60 16.65 21.67
C PHE A 125 -16.36 17.61 20.75
N GLY A 126 -17.34 17.11 19.99
CA GLY A 126 -18.15 17.89 19.06
C GLY A 126 -17.55 18.06 17.67
N ALA A 127 -18.36 18.63 16.76
CA ALA A 127 -18.05 18.72 15.34
C ALA A 127 -16.80 19.54 15.01
N ARG A 128 -16.54 20.62 15.76
CA ARG A 128 -15.35 21.46 15.56
C ARG A 128 -14.06 20.67 15.77
N MET A 129 -14.01 19.85 16.81
CA MET A 129 -12.82 19.03 17.09
C MET A 129 -12.65 17.93 16.03
N GLY A 130 -13.75 17.31 15.58
CA GLY A 130 -13.72 16.37 14.45
C GLY A 130 -13.09 16.99 13.19
N CYS A 131 -13.45 18.24 12.87
CA CYS A 131 -12.86 18.96 11.74
C CYS A 131 -11.37 19.28 11.93
N LEU A 132 -10.95 19.63 13.15
CA LEU A 132 -9.54 19.88 13.44
C LEU A 132 -8.70 18.59 13.33
N LEU A 133 -9.22 17.46 13.83
CA LEU A 133 -8.55 16.16 13.78
C LEU A 133 -8.49 15.57 12.37
N PHE A 134 -9.32 16.04 11.44
CA PHE A 134 -9.21 15.68 10.03
C PHE A 134 -7.95 16.24 9.37
N LEU A 135 -7.45 17.42 9.76
CA LEU A 135 -6.25 18.01 9.16
C LEU A 135 -5.00 17.12 9.29
N PRO A 136 -4.60 16.65 10.49
CA PRO A 136 -3.45 15.75 10.60
C PRO A 136 -3.71 14.41 9.88
N ALA A 137 -4.94 13.89 9.92
CA ALA A 137 -5.30 12.67 9.18
C ALA A 137 -5.12 12.85 7.67
N LEU A 138 -5.57 13.98 7.11
CA LEU A 138 -5.41 14.32 5.70
C LEU A 138 -3.93 14.47 5.33
N CYS A 139 -3.13 15.15 6.15
CA CYS A 139 -1.70 15.27 5.91
C CYS A 139 -1.01 13.89 5.85
N GLY A 140 -1.39 12.98 6.74
CA GLY A 140 -0.91 11.59 6.72
C GLY A 140 -1.22 10.89 5.40
N GLU A 141 -2.46 10.98 4.91
CA GLU A 141 -2.86 10.41 3.62
C GLU A 141 -2.11 11.04 2.43
N VAL A 142 -1.89 12.36 2.45
CA VAL A 142 -1.17 13.08 1.39
C VAL A 142 0.30 12.64 1.33
N PHE A 143 1.00 12.61 2.47
CA PHE A 143 2.41 12.21 2.50
C PHE A 143 2.58 10.73 2.19
N TRP A 144 1.68 9.87 2.65
CA TRP A 144 1.70 8.45 2.31
C TRP A 144 1.45 8.22 0.81
N SER A 145 0.45 8.91 0.24
CA SER A 145 0.18 8.87 -1.21
C SER A 145 1.39 9.33 -2.01
N ALA A 146 2.08 10.39 -1.59
CA ALA A 146 3.30 10.86 -2.24
C ALA A 146 4.41 9.79 -2.21
N ALA A 147 4.63 9.12 -1.07
CA ALA A 147 5.61 8.03 -0.95
C ALA A 147 5.26 6.83 -1.85
N ILE A 148 3.98 6.46 -1.93
CA ILE A 148 3.52 5.38 -2.81
C ILE A 148 3.76 5.76 -4.29
N LEU A 149 3.38 6.96 -4.71
CA LEU A 149 3.57 7.43 -6.09
C LEU A 149 5.05 7.55 -6.45
N ALA A 150 5.91 7.92 -5.49
CA ALA A 150 7.36 7.90 -5.67
C ALA A 150 7.90 6.48 -5.92
N ALA A 151 7.38 5.47 -5.21
CA ALA A 151 7.74 4.07 -5.45
C ALA A 151 7.29 3.57 -6.84
N LEU A 152 6.13 4.02 -7.33
CA LEU A 152 5.71 3.73 -8.71
C LEU A 152 6.61 4.42 -9.72
N GLY A 153 6.93 5.69 -9.47
CA GLY A 153 7.87 6.47 -10.27
C GLY A 153 9.22 5.76 -10.42
N ALA A 154 9.77 5.22 -9.32
CA ALA A 154 10.99 4.41 -9.36
C ALA A 154 10.87 3.16 -10.26
N THR A 155 9.70 2.52 -10.28
CA THR A 155 9.43 1.36 -11.15
C THR A 155 9.34 1.78 -12.62
N VAL A 156 8.64 2.87 -12.91
CA VAL A 156 8.48 3.42 -14.26
C VAL A 156 9.80 3.95 -14.81
N GLU A 157 10.60 4.63 -13.98
CA GLU A 157 11.94 5.12 -14.30
C GLU A 157 12.83 4.00 -14.84
N VAL A 158 12.82 2.84 -14.18
CA VAL A 158 13.62 1.68 -14.56
C VAL A 158 13.15 1.01 -15.85
N ILE A 159 11.84 1.03 -16.12
CA ILE A 159 11.26 0.40 -17.32
C ILE A 159 11.39 1.28 -18.56
N MET A 160 11.10 2.57 -18.40
CA MET A 160 11.04 3.55 -19.49
C MET A 160 12.36 4.29 -19.69
N ASP A 161 13.32 4.18 -18.74
CA ASP A 161 14.56 4.96 -18.70
C ASP A 161 14.28 6.49 -18.72
N PHE A 162 13.18 6.89 -18.08
CA PHE A 162 12.73 8.29 -17.96
C PHE A 162 13.43 9.00 -16.80
N GLU A 163 13.37 10.34 -16.77
CA GLU A 163 13.77 11.07 -15.57
C GLU A 163 12.80 10.78 -14.41
N ARG A 164 13.30 10.81 -13.18
CA ARG A 164 12.52 10.53 -11.96
C ARG A 164 11.26 11.40 -11.86
N THR A 165 11.38 12.70 -12.14
CA THR A 165 10.25 13.64 -12.06
C THR A 165 9.15 13.28 -13.05
N GLU A 166 9.52 12.99 -14.30
CA GLU A 166 8.58 12.59 -15.36
C GLU A 166 7.89 11.26 -15.00
N SER A 167 8.64 10.31 -14.45
CA SER A 167 8.14 9.01 -14.03
C SER A 167 7.12 9.11 -12.90
N VAL A 168 7.35 9.96 -11.90
CA VAL A 168 6.41 10.21 -10.80
C VAL A 168 5.15 10.93 -11.30
N VAL A 169 5.28 11.93 -12.19
CA VAL A 169 4.13 12.64 -12.77
C VAL A 169 3.27 11.69 -13.60
N ALA A 170 3.88 10.88 -14.46
CA ALA A 170 3.17 9.87 -15.26
C ALA A 170 2.43 8.87 -14.34
N SER A 171 3.10 8.40 -13.29
CA SER A 171 2.53 7.52 -12.27
C SER A 171 1.31 8.13 -11.58
N ALA A 172 1.40 9.41 -11.19
CA ALA A 172 0.29 10.14 -10.58
C ALA A 172 -0.91 10.30 -11.53
N CYS A 173 -0.66 10.65 -12.80
CA CYS A 173 -1.72 10.78 -13.80
C CYS A 173 -2.46 9.47 -14.04
N ILE A 174 -1.72 8.37 -14.20
CA ILE A 174 -2.31 7.04 -14.36
C ILE A 174 -3.12 6.71 -13.11
N ALA A 175 -2.55 6.95 -11.92
CA ALA A 175 -3.20 6.60 -10.67
C ALA A 175 -4.53 7.34 -10.48
N LEU A 176 -4.52 8.66 -10.67
CA LEU A 176 -5.73 9.48 -10.59
C LEU A 176 -6.81 9.02 -11.57
N PHE A 177 -6.43 8.75 -12.82
CA PHE A 177 -7.39 8.38 -13.87
C PHE A 177 -8.23 7.16 -13.48
N TYR A 178 -7.60 6.11 -12.95
CA TYR A 178 -8.32 4.89 -12.61
C TYR A 178 -9.08 5.02 -11.27
N THR A 179 -8.53 5.71 -10.27
CA THR A 179 -9.23 5.96 -9.00
C THR A 179 -10.56 6.71 -9.21
N PHE A 180 -10.61 7.66 -10.16
CA PHE A 180 -11.85 8.36 -10.52
C PHE A 180 -12.95 7.43 -11.09
N THR A 181 -12.58 6.28 -11.65
CA THR A 181 -13.52 5.36 -12.31
C THR A 181 -14.03 4.22 -11.42
N GLY A 182 -13.38 3.92 -10.28
CA GLY A 182 -13.54 2.66 -9.55
C GLY A 182 -14.57 2.61 -8.42
N GLY A 183 -14.51 3.48 -7.41
CA GLY A 183 -15.30 3.36 -6.17
C GLY A 183 -14.95 2.13 -5.28
N LEU A 184 -15.36 2.11 -4.00
CA LEU A 184 -14.85 1.15 -2.98
C LEU A 184 -14.98 -0.34 -3.34
N TYR A 185 -16.06 -0.74 -4.01
CA TYR A 185 -16.26 -2.13 -4.43
C TYR A 185 -15.32 -2.54 -5.55
N SER A 186 -15.02 -1.65 -6.50
CA SER A 186 -13.96 -1.88 -7.49
C SER A 186 -12.64 -2.11 -6.78
N VAL A 187 -12.30 -1.22 -5.83
CA VAL A 187 -11.06 -1.29 -5.05
C VAL A 187 -10.93 -2.63 -4.32
N ALA A 188 -11.98 -3.08 -3.62
CA ALA A 188 -11.91 -4.32 -2.85
C ALA A 188 -11.65 -5.58 -3.71
N TYR A 189 -12.20 -5.64 -4.94
CA TYR A 189 -11.94 -6.78 -5.83
C TYR A 189 -10.59 -6.66 -6.55
N THR A 190 -10.17 -5.44 -6.91
CA THR A 190 -8.84 -5.22 -7.49
C THR A 190 -7.74 -5.53 -6.48
N ASP A 191 -7.91 -5.18 -5.20
CA ASP A 191 -6.96 -5.47 -4.12
C ASP A 191 -6.63 -6.97 -4.02
N VAL A 192 -7.62 -7.85 -4.18
CA VAL A 192 -7.41 -9.31 -4.13
C VAL A 192 -6.52 -9.77 -5.28
N ILE A 193 -6.80 -9.31 -6.50
CA ILE A 193 -6.01 -9.67 -7.69
C ILE A 193 -4.61 -9.07 -7.60
N GLN A 194 -4.50 -7.83 -7.13
CA GLN A 194 -3.24 -7.12 -6.95
C GLN A 194 -2.39 -7.84 -5.89
N LEU A 195 -2.94 -8.23 -4.75
CA LEU A 195 -2.20 -8.97 -3.73
C LEU A 195 -1.71 -10.34 -4.22
N LEU A 196 -2.53 -11.07 -4.98
CA LEU A 196 -2.10 -12.32 -5.61
C LEU A 196 -0.99 -12.07 -6.64
N ALA A 197 -1.08 -11.01 -7.44
CA ALA A 197 -0.04 -10.63 -8.39
C ALA A 197 1.29 -10.31 -7.68
N ILE A 198 1.24 -9.57 -6.55
CA ILE A 198 2.41 -9.31 -5.69
C ILE A 198 2.99 -10.61 -5.16
N PHE A 199 2.13 -11.48 -4.64
CA PHE A 199 2.55 -12.75 -4.06
C PHE A 199 3.29 -13.58 -5.11
N PHE A 200 2.66 -13.91 -6.23
CA PHE A 200 3.32 -14.73 -7.25
C PHE A 200 4.48 -13.99 -7.94
N GLY A 201 4.33 -12.70 -8.23
CA GLY A 201 5.33 -11.91 -8.94
C GLY A 201 6.64 -11.80 -8.16
N LEU A 202 6.58 -11.44 -6.88
CA LEU A 202 7.79 -11.30 -6.07
C LEU A 202 8.38 -12.64 -5.63
N TRP A 203 7.54 -13.60 -5.20
CA TRP A 203 8.05 -14.91 -4.79
C TRP A 203 8.67 -15.68 -5.95
N LEU A 204 8.13 -15.55 -7.16
CA LEU A 204 8.74 -16.12 -8.35
C LEU A 204 10.08 -15.44 -8.66
N SER A 205 10.20 -14.13 -8.44
CA SER A 205 11.42 -13.37 -8.73
C SER A 205 12.60 -13.70 -7.81
N VAL A 206 12.33 -14.06 -6.55
CA VAL A 206 13.35 -14.38 -5.54
C VAL A 206 14.37 -15.44 -5.99
N PRO A 207 13.99 -16.67 -6.39
CA PRO A 207 14.96 -17.69 -6.77
C PRO A 207 15.80 -17.26 -7.99
N PHE A 208 15.19 -16.63 -9.00
CA PHE A 208 15.95 -16.16 -10.16
C PHE A 208 16.97 -15.09 -9.79
N ALA A 209 16.59 -14.13 -8.95
CA ALA A 209 17.49 -13.09 -8.48
C ALA A 209 18.63 -13.67 -7.63
N MET A 210 18.35 -14.62 -6.72
CA MET A 210 19.37 -15.21 -5.84
C MET A 210 20.40 -16.07 -6.56
N PHE A 211 20.01 -16.79 -7.61
CA PHE A 211 20.90 -17.70 -8.35
C PHE A 211 21.53 -17.05 -9.59
N HIS A 212 21.36 -15.75 -9.78
CA HIS A 212 21.95 -15.04 -10.91
C HIS A 212 23.49 -14.97 -10.75
N GLU A 213 24.23 -15.13 -11.85
CA GLU A 213 25.71 -15.21 -11.83
C GLU A 213 26.37 -13.94 -11.28
N ALA A 214 25.71 -12.79 -11.44
CA ALA A 214 26.17 -11.49 -10.91
C ALA A 214 25.99 -11.34 -9.39
N VAL A 215 25.45 -12.35 -8.69
CA VAL A 215 25.15 -12.31 -7.26
C VAL A 215 26.13 -13.20 -6.49
N GLY A 216 26.91 -12.58 -5.61
CA GLY A 216 27.81 -13.29 -4.72
C GLY A 216 27.07 -13.97 -3.56
N PRO A 217 27.77 -14.78 -2.73
CA PRO A 217 27.14 -15.41 -1.57
C PRO A 217 26.67 -14.33 -0.59
N ILE A 218 25.37 -14.35 -0.26
CA ILE A 218 24.75 -13.38 0.66
C ILE A 218 25.37 -13.49 2.08
N SER A 219 25.90 -14.66 2.43
CA SER A 219 26.55 -14.92 3.73
C SER A 219 27.98 -14.36 3.85
N TYR A 220 28.51 -13.68 2.83
CA TYR A 220 29.85 -13.10 2.92
C TYR A 220 29.87 -11.93 3.91
N PRO A 221 30.92 -11.79 4.75
CA PRO A 221 31.00 -10.72 5.76
C PRO A 221 30.95 -9.29 5.18
N MET A 222 31.41 -9.12 3.93
CA MET A 222 31.35 -7.84 3.20
C MET A 222 29.92 -7.47 2.75
N ASN A 223 29.02 -8.46 2.69
CA ASN A 223 27.64 -8.30 2.21
C ASN A 223 26.65 -8.27 3.38
N ASP A 224 27.06 -7.78 4.56
CA ASP A 224 26.24 -7.77 5.77
C ASP A 224 24.89 -7.08 5.52
N PHE A 225 23.88 -7.89 5.24
CA PHE A 225 22.51 -7.46 5.00
C PHE A 225 21.72 -7.40 6.31
N VAL A 226 22.28 -7.88 7.43
CA VAL A 226 21.65 -7.80 8.75
C VAL A 226 21.89 -6.40 9.31
N GLY A 227 23.13 -5.90 9.20
CA GLY A 227 23.53 -4.61 9.74
C GLY A 227 23.56 -4.61 11.27
N SER A 228 23.86 -3.45 11.85
CA SER A 228 23.84 -3.26 13.30
C SER A 228 23.29 -1.90 13.68
N VAL A 229 22.71 -1.83 14.87
CA VAL A 229 22.20 -0.59 15.46
C VAL A 229 23.20 -0.15 16.51
N GLU A 230 23.87 0.97 16.25
CA GLU A 230 24.81 1.54 17.20
C GLU A 230 24.06 2.15 18.39
N TRP A 231 24.73 2.16 19.55
CA TRP A 231 24.13 2.71 20.78
C TRP A 231 23.73 4.18 20.65
N LYS A 232 24.45 4.96 19.83
CA LYS A 232 24.15 6.36 19.56
C LYS A 232 22.77 6.55 18.91
N ASP A 233 22.33 5.56 18.13
CA ASP A 233 21.10 5.62 17.35
C ASP A 233 19.92 4.97 18.07
N PHE A 234 20.12 4.48 19.31
CA PHE A 234 19.11 3.78 20.09
C PHE A 234 17.81 4.57 20.25
N GLY A 235 17.92 5.90 20.48
CA GLY A 235 16.77 6.79 20.59
C GLY A 235 15.97 6.87 19.29
N THR A 236 16.64 7.16 18.17
CA THR A 236 16.02 7.25 16.83
C THR A 236 15.42 5.92 16.39
N TYR A 237 16.09 4.81 16.71
CA TYR A 237 15.63 3.47 16.40
C TYR A 237 14.28 3.18 17.06
N TRP A 238 14.15 3.43 18.36
CA TRP A 238 12.90 3.20 19.08
C TRP A 238 11.82 4.24 18.75
N ASP A 239 12.20 5.49 18.52
CA ASP A 239 11.26 6.53 18.06
C ASP A 239 10.61 6.13 16.73
N SER A 240 11.42 5.68 15.76
CA SER A 240 10.93 5.18 14.47
C SER A 240 10.02 3.96 14.62
N MET A 241 10.39 3.02 15.50
CA MET A 241 9.60 1.81 15.75
C MET A 241 8.26 2.14 16.41
N LEU A 242 8.26 3.06 17.39
CA LEU A 242 7.05 3.53 18.05
C LEU A 242 6.15 4.31 17.10
N LEU A 243 6.74 5.16 16.23
CA LEU A 243 6.02 5.87 15.18
C LEU A 243 5.29 4.90 14.24
N LEU A 244 5.97 3.85 13.77
CA LEU A 244 5.37 2.83 12.89
C LEU A 244 4.27 2.03 13.60
N MET A 245 4.52 1.64 14.85
CA MET A 245 3.60 0.83 15.65
C MET A 245 2.34 1.60 16.04
N MET A 246 2.50 2.79 16.63
CA MET A 246 1.40 3.61 17.15
C MET A 246 0.76 4.45 16.05
N GLY A 247 1.54 4.98 15.11
CA GLY A 247 1.03 5.82 14.01
C GLY A 247 0.15 5.08 13.02
N GLY A 248 0.35 3.76 12.87
CA GLY A 248 -0.51 2.92 12.04
C GLY A 248 -1.90 2.62 12.63
N VAL A 249 -2.08 2.80 13.95
CA VAL A 249 -3.35 2.49 14.64
C VAL A 249 -4.43 3.51 14.28
N PRO A 250 -4.24 4.84 14.42
CA PRO A 250 -5.21 5.86 14.04
C PRO A 250 -5.18 6.14 12.54
N TRP A 251 -5.21 5.09 11.71
CA TRP A 251 -5.22 5.25 10.26
C TRP A 251 -6.59 4.88 9.70
N GLN A 252 -7.18 5.81 8.96
CA GLN A 252 -8.54 5.66 8.45
C GLN A 252 -8.64 4.51 7.45
N VAL A 253 -7.62 4.26 6.63
CA VAL A 253 -7.65 3.15 5.66
C VAL A 253 -7.85 1.81 6.38
N TYR A 254 -7.15 1.61 7.50
CA TYR A 254 -7.32 0.45 8.37
C TYR A 254 -8.75 0.37 8.91
N PHE A 255 -9.25 1.46 9.52
CA PHE A 255 -10.59 1.48 10.08
C PHE A 255 -11.69 1.35 9.03
N GLN A 256 -11.47 1.78 7.79
CA GLN A 256 -12.42 1.61 6.71
C GLN A 256 -12.68 0.11 6.45
N ARG A 257 -11.66 -0.74 6.52
CA ARG A 257 -11.81 -2.20 6.38
C ARG A 257 -12.42 -2.84 7.62
N VAL A 258 -11.99 -2.46 8.82
CA VAL A 258 -12.59 -2.90 10.09
C VAL A 258 -14.10 -2.61 10.11
N LEU A 259 -14.50 -1.38 9.78
CA LEU A 259 -15.87 -0.90 9.86
C LEU A 259 -16.77 -1.47 8.74
N SER A 260 -16.16 -1.93 7.64
CA SER A 260 -16.82 -2.63 6.53
C SER A 260 -17.03 -4.13 6.79
N SER A 261 -16.49 -4.68 7.88
CA SER A 261 -16.68 -6.08 8.25
C SER A 261 -18.14 -6.38 8.63
N ARG A 262 -18.60 -7.61 8.38
CA ARG A 262 -19.95 -8.08 8.76
C ARG A 262 -20.13 -8.14 10.27
N THR A 263 -19.13 -8.63 11.00
CA THR A 263 -19.18 -8.85 12.46
C THR A 263 -18.00 -8.17 13.14
N ALA A 264 -18.13 -7.91 14.45
CA ALA A 264 -17.07 -7.28 15.23
C ALA A 264 -15.88 -8.24 15.42
N GLU A 265 -16.17 -9.51 15.68
CA GLU A 265 -15.20 -10.59 15.82
C GLU A 265 -14.49 -10.85 14.48
N GLY A 266 -15.22 -10.75 13.37
CA GLY A 266 -14.63 -10.82 12.03
C GLY A 266 -13.70 -9.64 11.74
N ALA A 267 -13.99 -8.45 12.28
CA ALA A 267 -13.14 -7.27 12.14
C ALA A 267 -11.83 -7.38 12.93
N GLU A 268 -11.85 -8.07 14.07
CA GLU A 268 -10.64 -8.38 14.86
C GLU A 268 -9.78 -9.45 14.18
N LEU A 269 -10.40 -10.57 13.77
CA LEU A 269 -9.70 -11.65 13.09
C LEU A 269 -9.04 -11.17 11.78
N LEU A 270 -9.74 -10.30 11.05
CA LEU A 270 -9.22 -9.59 9.88
C LEU A 270 -7.87 -8.91 10.17
N SER A 271 -7.79 -8.13 11.25
CA SER A 271 -6.58 -7.40 11.64
C SER A 271 -5.43 -8.34 12.01
N TYR A 272 -5.72 -9.43 12.72
CA TYR A 272 -4.69 -10.42 13.08
C TYR A 272 -4.16 -11.18 11.87
N MET A 273 -5.04 -11.63 10.98
CA MET A 273 -4.63 -12.31 9.75
C MET A 273 -3.86 -11.35 8.83
N ALA A 274 -4.28 -10.09 8.76
CA ALA A 274 -3.58 -9.09 7.96
C ALA A 274 -2.18 -8.77 8.51
N SER A 275 -2.01 -8.73 9.83
CA SER A 275 -0.71 -8.57 10.48
C SER A 275 0.27 -9.67 10.07
N PHE A 276 -0.15 -10.93 10.15
CA PHE A 276 0.67 -12.06 9.69
C PHE A 276 0.93 -11.98 8.18
N GLY A 277 -0.09 -11.62 7.39
CA GLY A 277 0.02 -11.41 5.95
C GLY A 277 1.07 -10.37 5.59
N CYS A 278 1.16 -9.24 6.31
CA CYS A 278 2.17 -8.22 6.07
C CYS A 278 3.58 -8.76 6.27
N LEU A 279 3.84 -9.44 7.40
CA LEU A 279 5.15 -10.05 7.68
C LEU A 279 5.55 -11.07 6.60
N PHE A 280 4.60 -11.91 6.21
CA PHE A 280 4.85 -12.93 5.19
C PHE A 280 5.17 -12.31 3.82
N MET A 281 4.47 -11.23 3.44
CA MET A 281 4.69 -10.51 2.20
C MET A 281 5.96 -9.63 2.21
N ALA A 282 6.53 -9.35 3.37
CA ALA A 282 7.82 -8.66 3.49
C ALA A 282 9.02 -9.57 3.19
N ILE A 283 8.86 -10.89 3.23
CA ILE A 283 9.97 -11.83 3.02
C ILE A 283 10.62 -11.64 1.64
N PRO A 284 9.87 -11.62 0.51
CA PRO A 284 10.48 -11.38 -0.80
C PRO A 284 11.25 -10.05 -0.93
N PRO A 285 10.71 -8.87 -0.58
CA PRO A 285 11.47 -7.63 -0.69
C PRO A 285 12.69 -7.57 0.22
N VAL A 286 12.65 -8.18 1.41
CA VAL A 286 13.85 -8.32 2.27
C VAL A 286 14.94 -9.11 1.55
N ILE A 287 14.59 -10.26 0.97
CA ILE A 287 15.56 -11.08 0.24
C ILE A 287 16.07 -10.34 -0.99
N ILE A 288 15.21 -9.63 -1.73
CA ILE A 288 15.60 -8.82 -2.89
C ILE A 288 16.58 -7.71 -2.49
N GLY A 289 16.36 -7.02 -1.38
CA GLY A 289 17.29 -6.02 -0.86
C GLY A 289 18.64 -6.62 -0.47
N ALA A 290 18.64 -7.81 0.16
CA ALA A 290 19.87 -8.54 0.49
C ALA A 290 20.63 -8.99 -0.78
N VAL A 291 19.90 -9.48 -1.79
CA VAL A 291 20.46 -9.82 -3.11
C VAL A 291 21.08 -8.59 -3.76
N ALA A 292 20.40 -7.45 -3.75
CA ALA A 292 20.94 -6.21 -4.32
C ALA A 292 22.28 -5.81 -3.68
N LYS A 293 22.43 -6.06 -2.38
CA LYS A 293 23.66 -5.75 -1.63
C LYS A 293 24.80 -6.69 -1.99
N ALA A 294 24.50 -7.95 -2.26
CA ALA A 294 25.47 -8.96 -2.70
C ALA A 294 25.71 -8.98 -4.22
N ALA A 295 24.91 -8.24 -5.00
CA ALA A 295 24.97 -8.22 -6.45
C ALA A 295 25.94 -7.16 -6.98
N ASN A 296 26.55 -7.45 -8.13
CA ASN A 296 27.20 -6.45 -8.96
C ASN A 296 26.33 -6.17 -10.19
N LEU A 297 25.42 -5.19 -10.09
CA LEU A 297 24.50 -4.85 -11.19
C LEU A 297 25.22 -4.44 -12.48
N THR A 298 26.44 -3.90 -12.39
CA THR A 298 27.25 -3.56 -13.56
C THR A 298 27.62 -4.79 -14.38
N GLN A 299 27.86 -5.94 -13.73
CA GLN A 299 28.09 -7.21 -14.42
C GLN A 299 26.82 -7.75 -15.09
N ALA A 300 25.64 -7.41 -14.55
CA ALA A 300 24.34 -7.76 -15.13
C ALA A 300 23.90 -6.81 -16.27
N GLY A 301 24.75 -5.88 -16.70
CA GLY A 301 24.46 -4.97 -17.81
C GLY A 301 23.87 -3.62 -17.41
N TYR A 302 23.82 -3.28 -16.12
CA TYR A 302 23.46 -1.94 -15.67
C TYR A 302 24.60 -0.94 -15.94
N THR A 303 24.31 0.15 -16.65
CA THR A 303 25.35 1.08 -17.13
C THR A 303 25.51 2.35 -16.30
N LYS A 304 24.66 2.59 -15.29
CA LYS A 304 24.72 3.79 -14.44
C LYS A 304 25.56 3.52 -13.17
N ALA A 305 25.77 4.54 -12.35
CA ALA A 305 26.59 4.46 -11.15
C ALA A 305 26.11 3.38 -10.17
N PHE A 306 27.04 2.56 -9.67
CA PHE A 306 26.84 1.51 -8.68
C PHE A 306 28.05 1.46 -7.73
N PRO A 307 27.89 1.27 -6.41
CA PRO A 307 26.65 1.02 -5.65
C PRO A 307 25.67 2.20 -5.66
N LEU A 308 24.39 1.92 -5.47
CA LEU A 308 23.34 2.95 -5.41
C LEU A 308 23.52 3.77 -4.12
N THR A 309 23.48 5.09 -4.24
CA THR A 309 23.63 6.02 -3.10
C THR A 309 22.59 7.14 -3.19
N GLY A 310 22.25 7.74 -2.04
CA GLY A 310 21.23 8.80 -1.97
C GLY A 310 19.87 8.34 -2.52
N ASP A 311 19.21 9.18 -3.32
CA ASP A 311 17.87 8.90 -3.84
C ASP A 311 17.80 7.68 -4.77
N ALA A 312 18.93 7.25 -5.34
CA ALA A 312 19.01 6.10 -6.23
C ALA A 312 18.78 4.76 -5.49
N THR A 313 18.85 4.72 -4.15
CA THR A 313 18.56 3.51 -3.37
C THR A 313 17.11 3.06 -3.51
N SER A 314 16.19 3.98 -3.79
CA SER A 314 14.79 3.66 -4.07
C SER A 314 14.57 2.87 -5.38
N LEU A 315 15.60 2.75 -6.23
CA LEU A 315 15.58 1.95 -7.45
C LEU A 315 16.00 0.48 -7.20
N THR A 316 16.40 0.14 -5.97
CA THR A 316 16.95 -1.19 -5.60
C THR A 316 16.07 -2.33 -6.11
N LEU A 317 14.79 -2.34 -5.73
CA LEU A 317 13.89 -3.44 -6.07
C LEU A 317 13.59 -3.50 -7.57
N PRO A 318 13.20 -2.39 -8.24
CA PRO A 318 13.02 -2.41 -9.69
C PRO A 318 14.26 -2.85 -10.48
N LEU A 319 15.47 -2.43 -10.06
CA LEU A 319 16.71 -2.81 -10.73
C LEU A 319 17.04 -4.30 -10.58
N VAL A 320 16.86 -4.87 -9.38
CA VAL A 320 17.02 -6.32 -9.20
C VAL A 320 16.04 -7.09 -10.08
N LEU A 321 14.77 -6.66 -10.11
CA LEU A 321 13.77 -7.30 -10.96
C LEU A 321 14.10 -7.16 -12.45
N GLN A 322 14.65 -6.02 -12.90
CA GLN A 322 14.99 -5.81 -14.30
C GLN A 322 16.22 -6.61 -14.75
N TYR A 323 17.30 -6.56 -13.97
CA TYR A 323 18.61 -7.03 -14.42
C TYR A 323 18.99 -8.42 -13.90
N LEU A 324 18.40 -8.88 -12.79
CA LEU A 324 18.75 -10.17 -12.18
C LEU A 324 17.66 -11.23 -12.38
N THR A 325 16.63 -10.96 -13.17
CA THR A 325 15.59 -11.95 -13.47
C THR A 325 15.34 -12.09 -14.97
N PRO A 326 14.92 -13.26 -15.46
CA PRO A 326 14.56 -13.45 -16.87
C PRO A 326 13.41 -12.51 -17.29
N GLY A 327 13.38 -12.12 -18.56
CA GLY A 327 12.45 -11.09 -19.06
C GLY A 327 10.97 -11.30 -18.70
N PHE A 328 10.47 -12.54 -18.71
CA PHE A 328 9.08 -12.83 -18.30
C PHE A 328 8.85 -12.61 -16.79
N VAL A 329 9.80 -13.04 -15.95
CA VAL A 329 9.74 -12.90 -14.49
C VAL A 329 9.88 -11.43 -14.10
N SER A 330 10.79 -10.72 -14.77
CA SER A 330 10.96 -9.28 -14.63
C SER A 330 9.66 -8.53 -14.89
N ALA A 331 9.00 -8.86 -16.01
CA ALA A 331 7.74 -8.23 -16.40
C ALA A 331 6.61 -8.51 -15.39
N MET A 332 6.53 -9.74 -14.87
CA MET A 332 5.60 -10.09 -13.80
C MET A 332 5.92 -9.38 -12.48
N GLY A 333 7.17 -9.36 -12.04
CA GLY A 333 7.60 -8.74 -10.79
C GLY A 333 7.37 -7.22 -10.80
N LEU A 334 7.80 -6.55 -11.87
CA LEU A 334 7.62 -5.10 -12.02
C LEU A 334 6.14 -4.72 -12.16
N GLY A 335 5.37 -5.48 -12.93
CA GLY A 335 3.91 -5.31 -13.02
C GLY A 335 3.21 -5.50 -11.67
N ALA A 336 3.68 -6.45 -10.86
CA ALA A 336 3.16 -6.70 -9.53
C ALA A 336 3.47 -5.57 -8.54
N VAL A 337 4.66 -4.97 -8.60
CA VAL A 337 5.00 -3.76 -7.82
C VAL A 337 4.10 -2.60 -8.23
N SER A 338 3.89 -2.41 -9.53
CA SER A 338 2.97 -1.37 -10.02
C SER A 338 1.53 -1.60 -9.55
N ALA A 339 1.07 -2.84 -9.53
CA ALA A 339 -0.23 -3.24 -8.99
C ALA A 339 -0.35 -2.96 -7.48
N ALA A 340 0.72 -3.18 -6.71
CA ALA A 340 0.78 -2.90 -5.27
C ALA A 340 0.64 -1.41 -4.96
N VAL A 341 1.36 -0.57 -5.70
CA VAL A 341 1.25 0.88 -5.59
C VAL A 341 -0.21 1.29 -5.77
N MET A 342 -0.84 0.83 -6.86
CA MET A 342 -2.20 1.22 -7.20
C MET A 342 -3.19 0.90 -6.06
N SER A 343 -3.19 -0.33 -5.56
CA SER A 343 -4.06 -0.74 -4.43
C SER A 343 -3.97 0.23 -3.24
N SER A 344 -2.75 0.64 -2.87
CA SER A 344 -2.53 1.52 -1.73
C SER A 344 -2.85 2.98 -2.03
N SER A 345 -2.56 3.47 -3.24
CA SER A 345 -2.94 4.83 -3.67
C SER A 345 -4.46 5.00 -3.64
N ASP A 346 -5.21 4.02 -4.14
CA ASP A 346 -6.67 4.02 -4.08
C ASP A 346 -7.19 4.12 -2.67
N SER A 347 -6.67 3.24 -1.81
CA SER A 347 -7.13 3.10 -0.45
C SER A 347 -6.86 4.38 0.35
N SER A 348 -5.72 5.04 0.11
CA SER A 348 -5.37 6.32 0.73
C SER A 348 -6.25 7.48 0.25
N ILE A 349 -6.45 7.61 -1.07
CA ILE A 349 -7.32 8.65 -1.65
C ILE A 349 -8.77 8.48 -1.16
N LEU A 350 -9.26 7.24 -1.16
CA LEU A 350 -10.61 6.91 -0.73
C LEU A 350 -10.81 7.14 0.77
N SER A 351 -9.79 6.88 1.58
CA SER A 351 -9.77 7.18 3.01
C SER A 351 -9.91 8.68 3.27
N ALA A 352 -9.08 9.50 2.62
CA ALA A 352 -9.14 10.96 2.73
C ALA A 352 -10.51 11.51 2.29
N ALA A 353 -11.00 11.06 1.12
CA ALA A 353 -12.30 11.45 0.59
C ALA A 353 -13.46 11.03 1.52
N SER A 354 -13.36 9.86 2.14
CA SER A 354 -14.37 9.32 3.06
C SER A 354 -14.49 10.16 4.33
N MET A 355 -13.36 10.51 4.97
CA MET A 355 -13.36 11.40 6.14
C MET A 355 -13.88 12.79 5.80
N PHE A 356 -13.47 13.34 4.66
CA PHE A 356 -13.95 14.65 4.23
C PHE A 356 -15.47 14.66 4.02
N ALA A 357 -15.99 13.71 3.24
CA ALA A 357 -17.41 13.64 2.92
C ALA A 357 -18.29 13.44 4.16
N TRP A 358 -17.83 12.62 5.11
CA TRP A 358 -18.60 12.29 6.30
C TRP A 358 -18.39 13.27 7.45
N ASN A 359 -17.16 13.45 7.93
CA ASN A 359 -16.88 14.23 9.14
C ASN A 359 -16.95 15.73 8.89
N ILE A 360 -16.45 16.20 7.74
CA ILE A 360 -16.39 17.63 7.42
C ILE A 360 -17.69 18.08 6.77
N TYR A 361 -17.99 17.53 5.58
CA TYR A 361 -19.09 18.03 4.78
C TYR A 361 -20.45 17.74 5.44
N LYS A 362 -20.69 16.49 5.86
CA LYS A 362 -21.97 16.12 6.43
C LYS A 362 -22.13 16.51 7.89
N LEU A 363 -21.21 16.07 8.74
CA LEU A 363 -21.29 16.28 10.19
C LEU A 363 -20.77 17.66 10.63
N GLY A 364 -19.96 18.35 9.83
CA GLY A 364 -19.46 19.70 10.14
C GLY A 364 -20.29 20.80 9.48
N ILE A 365 -20.46 20.74 8.16
CA ILE A 365 -21.05 21.82 7.35
C ILE A 365 -22.58 21.68 7.22
N ARG A 366 -23.08 20.47 6.96
CA ARG A 366 -24.51 20.23 6.64
C ARG A 366 -25.38 19.82 7.83
N GLN A 367 -24.97 20.10 9.07
CA GLN A 367 -25.73 19.71 10.28
C GLN A 367 -27.21 20.15 10.27
N ASN A 368 -27.55 21.23 9.56
CA ASN A 368 -28.88 21.84 9.59
C ASN A 368 -29.93 21.26 8.62
N ASN A 369 -29.59 20.31 7.74
CA ASN A 369 -30.55 19.83 6.71
C ASN A 369 -31.03 18.38 6.92
N SER A 370 -30.80 17.77 8.10
CA SER A 370 -31.23 16.39 8.41
C SER A 370 -32.20 16.29 9.60
N SER A 371 -32.71 17.42 10.08
CA SER A 371 -33.72 17.52 11.15
C SER A 371 -35.06 18.07 10.65
N GLN A 372 -35.46 17.72 9.42
CA GLN A 372 -36.84 17.82 8.94
C GLN A 372 -37.27 16.54 8.25
#